data_AF-A0A7S2KUN5-F1
#
_entry.id   AF-A0A7S2KUN5-F1
#
_cell.length_a   1.000
_cell.length_b   1.000
_cell.length_c   1.000
_cell.angle_alpha   90.00
_cell.angle_beta   90.00
_cell.angle_gamma   90.00
#
_symmetry.space_group_name_H-M   'P 1'
#
loop_
_entity.id
_entity.type
_entity.pdbx_description
1 polymer ?
#
loop_
_entity_poly.entity_id
_entity_poly.type
_entity_poly.pdbx_seq_one_letter_code
_entity_poly.pdbx_strand_id
1 'polypeptide(L)'
;MYSGENERQGLPSELSLEVFQKNPKSRMRVGLACRVFGDSMTKCITHYASPVDAYASYILLAKKTNRFVDIMTAKKGCVNINSSTHSHVYELFDFVKFHHMWREQSLALDNRWLYLPESTYEDLCWTAIGTALIAMTHLPEGETMAQSRGGSDHLE
;
A
#
# COMPACT_ATOMS: atom_id res chain seq x y z
N MET A 1 37.61 25.23 9.39
CA MET A 1 37.20 24.92 8.00
C MET A 1 36.48 23.59 8.03
N TYR A 2 35.15 23.61 8.13
CA TYR A 2 34.34 22.41 7.96
C TYR A 2 34.37 22.07 6.47
N SER A 3 35.00 20.95 6.12
CA SER A 3 34.92 20.34 4.80
C SER A 3 33.47 19.95 4.56
N GLY A 4 32.74 20.85 3.90
CA GLY A 4 31.38 20.64 3.45
C GLY A 4 31.36 19.68 2.28
N GLU A 5 31.52 18.39 2.57
CA GLU A 5 31.03 17.32 1.69
C GLU A 5 29.65 16.92 2.22
N ASN A 6 28.70 17.85 2.11
CA ASN A 6 27.29 17.48 2.12
C ASN A 6 27.06 16.73 0.80
N GLU A 7 27.16 15.41 0.85
CA GLU A 7 26.52 14.53 -0.11
C GLU A 7 25.09 15.05 -0.30
N ARG A 8 24.84 15.72 -1.42
CA ARG A 8 23.50 15.89 -1.95
C ARG A 8 23.04 14.52 -2.41
N GLN A 9 22.71 13.63 -1.47
CA GLN A 9 21.85 12.49 -1.75
C GLN A 9 20.51 13.11 -2.18
N GLY A 10 20.33 13.17 -3.49
CA GLY A 10 19.19 13.85 -4.11
C GLY A 10 17.89 13.31 -3.55
N LEU A 11 16.89 14.19 -3.43
CA LEU A 11 15.50 13.80 -3.23
C LEU A 11 15.20 12.57 -4.10
N PRO A 12 14.44 11.57 -3.61
CA PRO A 12 14.03 10.45 -4.43
C PRO A 12 13.44 10.98 -5.73
N SER A 13 14.09 10.72 -6.86
CA SER A 13 13.77 11.31 -8.18
C SER A 13 12.34 11.02 -8.65
N GLU A 14 11.67 10.12 -7.95
CA GLU A 14 10.33 9.64 -8.18
C GLU A 14 9.24 10.54 -7.54
N LEU A 15 9.57 11.34 -6.53
CA LEU A 15 8.64 12.24 -5.83
C LEU A 15 8.65 13.64 -6.49
N SER A 16 7.90 13.78 -7.58
CA SER A 16 7.67 15.08 -8.21
C SER A 16 6.50 15.84 -7.57
N LEU A 17 6.41 17.15 -7.82
CA LEU A 17 5.27 17.96 -7.38
C LEU A 17 3.92 17.40 -7.85
N GLU A 18 3.89 16.75 -9.02
CA GLU A 18 2.69 16.13 -9.60
C GLU A 18 2.11 14.99 -8.74
N VAL A 19 2.92 14.37 -7.88
CA VAL A 19 2.49 13.35 -6.91
C VAL A 19 1.52 13.95 -5.89
N PHE A 20 1.78 15.19 -5.47
CA PHE A 20 1.00 15.89 -4.44
C PHE A 20 -0.05 16.83 -5.04
N GLN A 21 0.28 17.47 -6.17
CA GLN A 21 -0.59 18.41 -6.87
C GLN A 21 -1.15 17.74 -8.14
N LYS A 22 -2.13 16.86 -7.93
CA LYS A 22 -2.78 16.15 -9.03
C LYS A 22 -3.63 17.11 -9.86
N ASN A 23 -3.50 17.04 -11.17
CA ASN A 23 -4.33 17.77 -12.13
C ASN A 23 -5.34 16.81 -12.80
N PRO A 24 -6.33 17.29 -13.57
CA PRO A 24 -7.32 16.42 -14.22
C PRO A 24 -6.72 15.32 -15.11
N LYS A 25 -5.51 15.51 -15.64
CA LYS A 25 -4.79 14.51 -16.46
C LYS A 25 -3.99 13.51 -15.62
N SER A 26 -3.56 13.89 -14.41
CA SER A 26 -2.71 13.05 -13.56
C SER A 26 -3.49 12.34 -12.43
N ARG A 27 -4.73 12.75 -12.15
CA ARG A 27 -5.54 12.20 -11.04
C ARG A 27 -5.83 10.70 -11.13
N MET A 28 -5.93 10.16 -12.35
CA MET A 28 -6.18 8.73 -12.61
C MET A 28 -4.89 7.89 -12.72
N ARG A 29 -3.70 8.52 -12.64
CA ARG A 29 -2.44 7.79 -12.78
C ARG A 29 -2.14 7.04 -11.49
N VAL A 30 -2.47 5.74 -11.47
CA VAL A 30 -2.22 4.83 -10.34
C VAL A 30 -0.77 4.88 -9.88
N GLY A 31 0.19 4.94 -10.82
CA GLY A 31 1.61 5.05 -10.50
C GLY A 31 1.97 6.27 -9.63
N LEU A 32 1.28 7.41 -9.77
CA LEU A 32 1.49 8.57 -8.89
C LEU A 32 0.89 8.33 -7.51
N ALA A 33 -0.26 7.67 -7.42
CA ALA A 33 -0.88 7.30 -6.15
C ALA A 33 -0.02 6.31 -5.35
N CYS A 34 0.54 5.29 -6.02
CA CYS A 34 1.46 4.33 -5.39
C CYS A 34 2.71 5.01 -4.81
N ARG A 35 3.22 6.08 -5.44
CA ARG A 35 4.40 6.80 -4.94
C ARG A 35 4.15 7.58 -3.66
N VAL A 36 2.92 8.08 -3.45
CA VAL A 36 2.54 8.73 -2.18
C VAL A 36 2.73 7.77 -1.03
N PHE A 37 2.23 6.54 -1.15
CA PHE A 37 2.36 5.51 -0.12
C PHE A 37 3.64 4.67 -0.27
N GLY A 38 4.56 5.10 -1.14
CA GLY A 38 5.74 4.36 -1.57
C GLY A 38 6.93 4.45 -0.59
N ASP A 39 7.91 3.56 -0.80
CA ASP A 39 9.16 3.55 -0.04
C ASP A 39 9.93 4.89 -0.17
N SER A 40 9.84 5.52 -1.34
CA SER A 40 10.44 6.83 -1.61
C SER A 40 9.89 7.92 -0.69
N MET A 41 8.59 7.91 -0.37
CA MET A 41 8.00 8.85 0.60
C MET A 41 8.46 8.56 2.03
N THR A 42 8.52 7.28 2.41
CA THR A 42 9.05 6.88 3.72
C THR A 42 10.51 7.30 3.90
N LYS A 43 11.34 7.14 2.86
CA LYS A 43 12.73 7.62 2.85
C LYS A 43 12.80 9.13 3.01
N CYS A 44 11.97 9.88 2.29
CA CYS A 44 11.89 11.33 2.38
C CYS A 44 11.57 11.79 3.81
N ILE A 45 10.53 11.22 4.42
CA ILE A 45 10.15 11.53 5.81
C ILE A 45 11.31 11.19 6.76
N THR A 46 11.92 10.02 6.63
CA THR A 46 13.00 9.58 7.52
C THR A 46 14.24 10.48 7.44
N HIS A 47 14.54 11.03 6.26
CA HIS A 47 15.72 11.88 6.05
C HIS A 47 15.49 13.35 6.41
N TYR A 48 14.29 13.88 6.16
CA TYR A 48 14.05 15.33 6.22
C TYR A 48 13.04 15.76 7.30
N ALA A 49 12.20 14.87 7.81
CA ALA A 49 11.25 15.24 8.87
C ALA A 49 11.93 15.27 10.24
N SER A 50 11.59 16.28 11.05
CA SER A 50 12.05 16.38 12.43
C SER A 50 10.92 16.91 13.33
N PRO A 51 10.41 16.15 14.31
CA PRO A 51 10.80 14.76 14.63
C PRO A 51 10.18 13.75 13.66
N VAL A 52 10.92 12.69 13.32
CA VAL A 52 10.42 11.58 12.48
C VAL A 52 9.24 10.87 13.12
N ASP A 53 9.22 10.75 14.45
CA ASP A 53 8.17 10.05 15.21
C ASP A 53 6.77 10.65 15.03
N ALA A 54 6.69 11.95 14.71
CA ALA A 54 5.41 12.60 14.38
C ALA A 54 4.73 11.98 13.14
N TYR A 55 5.48 11.24 12.31
CA TYR A 55 5.02 10.60 11.09
C TYR A 55 4.95 9.08 11.20
N ALA A 56 5.09 8.50 12.39
CA ALA A 56 5.11 7.05 12.58
C ALA A 56 3.86 6.35 12.01
N SER A 57 2.67 6.93 12.23
CA SER A 57 1.41 6.39 11.69
C SER A 57 1.37 6.38 10.17
N TYR A 58 1.92 7.43 9.53
CA TYR A 58 2.00 7.51 8.08
C TYR A 58 2.98 6.48 7.51
N ILE A 59 4.16 6.34 8.14
CA ILE A 59 5.16 5.34 7.75
C ILE A 59 4.57 3.93 7.86
N LEU A 60 3.80 3.65 8.92
CA LEU A 60 3.11 2.36 9.08
C LEU A 60 2.10 2.13 7.96
N LEU A 61 1.27 3.12 7.65
CA LEU A 61 0.32 3.06 6.53
C LEU A 61 1.03 2.77 5.21
N ALA A 62 2.06 3.55 4.88
CA ALA A 62 2.84 3.38 3.65
C ALA A 62 3.42 1.96 3.53
N LYS A 63 4.00 1.43 4.62
CA LYS A 63 4.52 0.06 4.67
C LYS A 63 3.43 -0.99 4.44
N LYS A 64 2.28 -0.86 5.10
CA LYS A 64 1.15 -1.79 4.97
C LYS A 64 0.58 -1.78 3.55
N THR A 65 0.36 -0.59 2.98
CA THR A 65 -0.15 -0.43 1.62
C THR A 65 0.83 -0.94 0.57
N ASN A 66 2.14 -0.62 0.68
CA ASN A 66 3.13 -1.17 -0.26
C ASN A 66 3.19 -2.68 -0.20
N ARG A 67 3.20 -3.26 1.00
CA ARG A 67 3.21 -4.72 1.14
C ARG A 67 2.00 -5.37 0.50
N PHE A 68 0.82 -4.80 0.68
CA PHE A 68 -0.40 -5.24 -0.01
C PHE A 68 -0.25 -5.19 -1.53
N VAL A 69 0.21 -4.05 -2.08
CA VAL A 69 0.41 -3.89 -3.54
C VAL A 69 1.44 -4.88 -4.08
N ASP A 70 2.54 -5.09 -3.37
CA ASP A 70 3.59 -6.04 -3.78
C ASP A 70 3.06 -7.48 -3.81
N ILE A 71 2.24 -7.88 -2.84
CA ILE A 71 1.54 -9.18 -2.82
C ILE A 71 0.57 -9.29 -4.01
N MET A 72 -0.29 -8.30 -4.19
CA MET A 72 -1.32 -8.33 -5.24
C MET A 72 -0.73 -8.30 -6.66
N THR A 73 0.48 -7.78 -6.82
CA THR A 73 1.16 -7.70 -8.13
C THR A 73 2.26 -8.75 -8.31
N ALA A 74 2.53 -9.58 -7.31
CA ALA A 74 3.65 -10.52 -7.26
C ALA A 74 5.01 -9.85 -7.62
N LYS A 75 5.26 -8.67 -7.06
CA LYS A 75 6.48 -7.86 -7.30
C LYS A 75 7.33 -7.74 -6.04
N LYS A 76 8.57 -7.22 -6.20
CA LYS A 76 9.52 -6.91 -5.13
C LYS A 76 9.75 -8.06 -4.13
N GLY A 77 9.93 -9.28 -4.64
CA GLY A 77 10.19 -10.46 -3.81
C GLY A 77 8.93 -11.12 -3.25
N CYS A 78 7.73 -10.63 -3.58
CA CYS A 78 6.51 -11.41 -3.43
C CYS A 78 6.39 -12.44 -4.56
N VAL A 79 5.82 -13.60 -4.22
CA VAL A 79 5.56 -14.68 -5.16
C VAL A 79 4.06 -14.91 -5.30
N ASN A 80 3.66 -15.65 -6.33
CA ASN A 80 2.28 -16.10 -6.47
C ASN A 80 1.90 -16.97 -5.26
N ILE A 81 0.67 -16.83 -4.78
CA ILE A 81 0.13 -17.72 -3.75
C ILE A 81 0.04 -19.13 -4.33
N ASN A 82 0.66 -20.10 -3.68
CA ASN A 82 0.81 -21.47 -4.17
C ASN A 82 0.20 -22.54 -3.24
N SER A 83 -0.48 -22.11 -2.17
CA SER A 83 -1.13 -23.00 -1.21
C SER A 83 -2.16 -22.22 -0.39
N SER A 84 -3.12 -22.93 0.19
CA SER A 84 -4.14 -22.36 1.09
C SER A 84 -3.55 -21.78 2.38
N THR A 85 -2.35 -22.21 2.76
CA THR A 85 -1.60 -21.75 3.94
C THR A 85 -0.41 -20.87 3.57
N HIS A 86 -0.34 -20.38 2.33
CA HIS A 86 0.73 -19.49 1.90
C HIS A 86 0.77 -18.22 2.77
N SER A 87 1.96 -17.75 3.15
CA SER A 87 2.12 -16.63 4.10
C SER A 87 1.35 -15.37 3.66
N HIS A 88 1.33 -15.08 2.35
CA HIS A 88 0.61 -13.94 1.79
C HIS A 88 -0.90 -13.97 2.06
N VAL A 89 -1.52 -15.14 2.23
CA VAL A 89 -2.95 -15.24 2.59
C VAL A 89 -3.18 -14.58 3.96
N TYR A 90 -2.34 -14.89 4.94
CA TYR A 90 -2.41 -14.29 6.27
C TYR A 90 -2.05 -12.80 6.25
N GLU A 91 -1.07 -12.41 5.44
CA GLU A 91 -0.72 -10.99 5.29
C GLU A 91 -1.87 -10.15 4.71
N LEU A 92 -2.70 -10.71 3.82
CA LEU A 92 -3.92 -10.06 3.33
C LEU A 92 -4.95 -9.88 4.44
N PHE A 93 -5.17 -10.87 5.30
CA PHE A 93 -6.05 -10.72 6.46
C PHE A 93 -5.51 -9.69 7.47
N ASP A 94 -4.20 -9.67 7.71
CA ASP A 94 -3.57 -8.68 8.58
C ASP A 94 -3.70 -7.25 8.03
N PHE A 95 -3.67 -7.08 6.71
CA PHE A 95 -3.92 -5.80 6.06
C PHE A 95 -5.36 -5.32 6.28
N VAL A 96 -6.34 -6.22 6.15
CA VAL A 96 -7.75 -5.91 6.45
C VAL A 96 -7.93 -5.56 7.92
N LYS A 97 -7.34 -6.35 8.83
CA LYS A 97 -7.38 -6.09 10.27
C LYS A 97 -6.83 -4.70 10.61
N PHE A 98 -5.73 -4.30 9.98
CA PHE A 98 -5.16 -2.96 10.14
C PHE A 98 -6.16 -1.85 9.75
N HIS A 99 -6.78 -1.97 8.59
CA HIS A 99 -7.78 -1.00 8.12
C HIS A 99 -9.06 -1.01 8.97
N HIS A 100 -9.49 -2.18 9.42
CA HIS A 100 -10.64 -2.30 10.31
C HIS A 100 -10.40 -1.58 11.64
N MET A 101 -9.23 -1.80 12.28
CA MET A 101 -8.86 -1.10 13.51
C MET A 101 -8.83 0.42 13.33
N TRP A 102 -8.33 0.90 12.20
CA TRP A 102 -8.30 2.34 11.92
C TRP A 102 -9.70 2.91 11.69
N ARG A 103 -10.59 2.17 11.00
CA ARG A 103 -12.00 2.55 10.85
C ARG A 103 -12.70 2.68 12.21
N GLU A 104 -12.55 1.69 13.09
CA GLU A 104 -13.15 1.71 14.43
C GLU A 104 -12.67 2.91 15.26
N GLN A 105 -11.38 3.26 15.17
CA GLN A 105 -10.85 4.46 15.80
C GLN A 105 -11.47 5.75 15.25
N SER A 106 -11.69 5.85 13.94
CA SER A 106 -12.33 7.01 13.32
C SER A 106 -13.81 7.13 13.72
N LEU A 107 -14.53 6.01 13.80
CA LEU A 107 -15.92 5.97 14.25
C LEU A 107 -16.05 6.38 15.72
N ALA A 108 -15.13 5.94 16.57
CA ALA A 108 -15.08 6.32 17.99
C ALA A 108 -14.87 7.83 18.22
N LEU A 109 -14.29 8.54 17.25
CA LEU A 109 -14.07 9.99 17.29
C LEU A 109 -15.21 10.80 16.64
N ASP A 110 -16.27 10.14 16.16
CA ASP A 110 -17.39 10.72 15.41
C ASP A 110 -16.95 11.65 14.27
N ASN A 111 -15.84 11.30 13.61
CA ASN A 111 -15.30 12.11 12.54
C ASN A 111 -15.06 11.26 11.30
N ARG A 112 -16.10 11.19 10.47
CA ARG A 112 -16.14 10.47 9.19
C ARG A 112 -15.09 10.94 8.16
N TRP A 113 -14.49 12.11 8.36
CA TRP A 113 -13.45 12.65 7.47
C TRP A 113 -12.04 12.17 7.82
N LEU A 114 -11.87 11.48 8.95
CA LEU A 114 -10.58 10.92 9.37
C LEU A 114 -10.25 9.58 8.70
N TYR A 115 -11.19 9.02 7.94
CA TYR A 115 -11.04 7.72 7.30
C TYR A 115 -11.58 7.69 5.87
N LEU A 116 -11.31 6.58 5.18
CA LEU A 116 -11.78 6.32 3.83
C LEU A 116 -13.32 6.30 3.77
N PRO A 117 -13.93 6.73 2.64
CA PRO A 117 -15.35 6.50 2.39
C PRO A 117 -15.70 5.01 2.54
N GLU A 118 -16.92 4.73 2.98
CA GLU A 118 -17.39 3.35 3.26
C GLU A 118 -17.21 2.43 2.05
N SER A 119 -17.59 2.88 0.85
CA SER A 119 -17.40 2.10 -0.38
C SER A 119 -15.93 1.74 -0.64
N THR A 120 -15.02 2.70 -0.46
CA THR A 120 -13.57 2.45 -0.64
C THR A 120 -13.03 1.47 0.41
N TYR A 121 -13.55 1.54 1.64
CA TYR A 121 -13.20 0.60 2.69
C TYR A 121 -13.72 -0.82 2.38
N GLU A 122 -14.95 -0.94 1.91
CA GLU A 122 -15.54 -2.22 1.51
C GLU A 122 -14.77 -2.83 0.34
N ASP A 123 -14.49 -2.06 -0.72
CA ASP A 123 -13.72 -2.50 -1.88
C ASP A 123 -12.34 -3.03 -1.45
N LEU A 124 -11.66 -2.32 -0.54
CA LEU A 124 -10.37 -2.74 0.02
C LEU A 124 -10.49 -4.08 0.74
N CYS A 125 -11.51 -4.23 1.60
CA CYS A 125 -11.74 -5.46 2.35
C CYS A 125 -12.05 -6.62 1.41
N TRP A 126 -12.97 -6.43 0.46
CA TRP A 126 -13.36 -7.46 -0.49
C TRP A 126 -12.23 -7.87 -1.42
N THR A 127 -11.37 -6.93 -1.84
CA THR A 127 -10.20 -7.26 -2.66
C THR A 127 -9.24 -8.19 -1.91
N ALA A 128 -8.91 -7.86 -0.67
CA ALA A 128 -7.97 -8.64 0.12
C ALA A 128 -8.56 -9.98 0.60
N ILE A 129 -9.76 -9.95 1.20
CA ILE A 129 -10.47 -11.15 1.67
C ILE A 129 -10.82 -12.06 0.50
N GLY A 130 -11.35 -11.51 -0.60
CA GLY A 130 -11.76 -12.29 -1.76
C GLY A 130 -10.57 -13.05 -2.36
N THR A 131 -9.43 -12.37 -2.50
CA THR A 131 -8.18 -13.01 -2.95
C THR A 131 -7.74 -14.13 -2.01
N ALA A 132 -7.74 -13.88 -0.70
CA ALA A 132 -7.38 -14.88 0.31
C ALA A 132 -8.33 -16.09 0.31
N LEU A 133 -9.64 -15.86 0.25
CA LEU A 133 -10.65 -16.92 0.24
C LEU A 133 -10.53 -17.78 -1.02
N ILE A 134 -10.37 -17.18 -2.21
CA ILE A 134 -10.17 -17.93 -3.45
C ILE A 134 -8.95 -18.85 -3.33
N ALA A 135 -7.83 -18.35 -2.80
CA ALA A 135 -6.65 -19.16 -2.56
C ALA A 135 -6.92 -20.31 -1.56
N MET A 136 -7.71 -20.07 -0.52
CA MET A 136 -7.99 -21.06 0.51
C MET A 136 -8.97 -22.14 0.06
N THR A 137 -9.97 -21.79 -0.76
CA THR A 137 -11.08 -22.68 -1.11
C THR A 137 -10.99 -23.29 -2.51
N HIS A 138 -10.28 -22.62 -3.43
CA HIS A 138 -10.33 -22.96 -4.85
C HIS A 138 -8.96 -23.20 -5.49
N LEU A 139 -7.84 -22.98 -4.79
CA LEU A 139 -6.51 -23.26 -5.34
C LEU A 139 -6.23 -24.77 -5.32
N PRO A 140 -6.07 -25.43 -6.49
CA PRO A 140 -5.71 -26.84 -6.54
C PRO A 140 -4.28 -27.08 -6.01
N GLU A 141 -4.04 -28.29 -5.51
CA GLU A 141 -2.70 -28.68 -5.06
C GLU A 141 -1.70 -28.66 -6.24
N GLY A 142 -0.53 -28.06 -6.01
CA GLY A 142 0.52 -27.94 -7.02
C GLY A 142 0.36 -26.80 -8.02
N GLU A 143 -0.74 -26.03 -7.93
CA GLU A 143 -0.97 -24.85 -8.75
C GLU A 143 -0.62 -23.54 -8.02
N THR A 144 -0.53 -22.44 -8.78
CA THR A 144 -0.30 -21.11 -8.23
C THR A 144 -1.35 -20.13 -8.72
N MET A 145 -1.87 -19.30 -7.83
CA MET A 145 -2.75 -18.19 -8.15
C MET A 145 -1.93 -16.94 -8.48
N ALA A 146 -1.99 -16.49 -9.73
CA ALA A 146 -1.43 -15.22 -10.15
C ALA A 146 -2.34 -14.06 -9.70
N GLN A 147 -2.08 -13.50 -8.53
CA GLN A 147 -2.93 -12.45 -7.93
C GLN A 147 -2.99 -11.19 -8.82
N SER A 148 -1.96 -10.97 -9.63
CA SER A 148 -1.89 -9.85 -10.60
C SER A 148 -2.99 -9.88 -11.66
N ARG A 149 -3.66 -11.03 -11.85
CA ARG A 149 -4.83 -11.17 -12.73
C ARG A 149 -6.16 -10.86 -12.05
N GLY A 150 -6.15 -10.54 -10.75
CA GLY A 150 -7.36 -10.14 -10.02
C GLY A 150 -7.84 -8.73 -10.32
N GLY A 151 -7.04 -7.91 -11.00
CA GLY A 151 -7.39 -6.55 -11.43
C GLY A 151 -7.98 -6.48 -12.85
N SER A 152 -8.55 -5.32 -13.18
CA SER A 152 -9.07 -5.00 -14.51
C SER A 152 -8.03 -4.37 -15.45
N ASP A 153 -6.76 -4.24 -15.03
CA ASP A 153 -5.68 -3.59 -15.80
C ASP A 153 -5.49 -4.15 -17.22
N HIS A 154 -5.89 -5.39 -17.48
CA HIS A 154 -5.80 -6.03 -18.81
C HIS A 154 -6.90 -5.58 -19.79
N LEU A 155 -7.92 -4.87 -19.30
CA LEU A 155 -9.03 -4.33 -20.08
C LEU A 155 -8.82 -2.86 -20.49
N GLU A 156 -7.81 -2.18 -19.92
CA GLU A 156 -7.46 -0.78 -20.16
C GLU A 156 -6.21 -0.63 -21.04
#